data_AF-A0A3D2C8T6-F1
#
_entry.id   AF-A0A3D2C8T6-F1
#
_cell.length_a   1.000
_cell.length_b   1.000
_cell.length_c   1.000
_cell.angle_alpha   90.00
_cell.angle_beta   90.00
_cell.angle_gamma   90.00
#
_symmetry.space_group_name_H-M   'P 1'
#
loop_
_entity.id
_entity.type
_entity.pdbx_description
1 polymer ?
#
loop_
_entity_poly.entity_id
_entity_poly.type
_entity_poly.pdbx_seq_one_letter_code
_entity_poly.pdbx_strand_id
1 'polypeptide(L)' 'MLDPALARVHIVLVTPRQPGNVGAAARAMANNGLGRLVLVAPPAFDPDRARWMAPGAHDRIDHALIVGSVAEA' A
#
# COMPACT_ATOMS: atom_id res chain seq x y z
N MET A 1 -5.88 15.68 9.56
CA MET A 1 -4.84 15.79 8.52
C MET A 1 -3.81 14.67 8.73
N LEU A 2 -3.03 14.32 7.71
CA LEU A 2 -1.79 13.55 7.93
C LEU A 2 -0.76 14.45 8.62
N ASP A 3 0.16 13.86 9.39
CA ASP A 3 1.32 14.56 9.92
C ASP A 3 2.24 15.01 8.76
N PRO A 4 2.63 16.30 8.67
CA PRO A 4 3.58 16.79 7.66
C PRO A 4 4.92 16.02 7.60
N ALA A 5 5.37 15.43 8.71
CA ALA A 5 6.54 14.56 8.75
C ALA A 5 6.29 13.23 8.01
N LEU A 6 5.15 12.58 8.29
CA LEU A 6 4.74 11.31 7.67
C LEU A 6 4.28 11.47 6.22
N ALA A 7 3.84 12.66 5.82
CA ALA A 7 3.38 12.97 4.46
C ALA A 7 4.46 12.78 3.36
N ARG A 8 5.73 12.56 3.73
CA ARG A 8 6.85 12.25 2.84
C ARG A 8 7.29 10.77 2.87
N VAL A 9 6.76 9.96 3.80
CA VAL A 9 7.12 8.55 3.94
C VAL A 9 6.34 7.73 2.90
N HIS A 10 7.05 6.88 2.16
CA HIS A 10 6.48 5.96 1.18
C HIS A 10 6.72 4.53 1.67
N ILE A 11 5.67 3.69 1.67
CA ILE A 11 5.77 2.27 2.03
C ILE A 11 5.83 1.47 0.73
N VAL A 12 7.03 1.00 0.39
CA VAL A 12 7.31 0.28 -0.85
C VAL A 12 7.28 -1.23 -0.58
N LEU A 13 6.32 -1.93 -1.19
CA LEU A 13 6.22 -3.38 -1.16
C LEU A 13 6.82 -3.95 -2.45
N VAL A 14 7.92 -4.68 -2.34
CA VAL A 14 8.64 -5.24 -3.50
C VAL A 14 8.18 -6.66 -3.81
N THR A 15 7.61 -6.88 -5.00
CA THR A 15 7.04 -8.15 -5.47
C THR A 15 6.07 -8.84 -4.50
N PRO A 16 5.10 -8.13 -3.89
CA PRO A 16 4.19 -8.70 -2.89
C PRO A 16 3.34 -9.81 -3.50
N ARG A 17 3.58 -11.05 -3.06
CA ARG A 17 3.03 -12.27 -3.69
C ARG A 17 1.56 -12.54 -3.40
N GLN A 18 0.96 -11.89 -2.40
CA GLN A 18 -0.39 -12.18 -1.90
C GLN A 18 -1.15 -10.87 -1.64
N PRO A 19 -2.33 -10.66 -2.25
CA PRO A 19 -3.14 -9.45 -2.03
C PRO A 19 -3.46 -9.16 -0.57
N GLY A 20 -3.72 -10.20 0.23
CA GLY A 20 -4.00 -10.06 1.65
C GLY A 20 -2.87 -9.41 2.45
N ASN A 21 -1.61 -9.57 2.03
CA ASN A 21 -0.46 -8.92 2.65
C ASN A 21 -0.40 -7.43 2.31
N VAL A 22 -0.80 -7.06 1.08
CA VAL A 22 -0.94 -5.64 0.68
C VAL A 22 -2.05 -4.98 1.49
N GLY A 23 -3.18 -5.66 1.69
CA GLY A 23 -4.26 -5.18 2.54
C GLY A 23 -3.87 -5.04 4.02
N ALA A 24 -3.18 -6.03 4.58
CA ALA A 24 -2.65 -5.97 5.94
C ALA A 24 -1.65 -4.82 6.13
N ALA A 25 -0.79 -4.56 5.14
CA ALA A 25 0.11 -3.41 5.12
C ALA A 25 -0.65 -2.08 5.04
N ALA A 26 -1.63 -1.95 4.15
CA ALA A 26 -2.50 -0.76 4.05
C ALA A 26 -3.24 -0.46 5.37
N ARG A 27 -3.70 -1.50 6.07
CA ARG A 27 -4.30 -1.37 7.41
C ARG A 27 -3.30 -0.91 8.46
N ALA A 28 -2.10 -1.50 8.48
CA ALA A 28 -1.02 -1.08 9.38
C ALA A 28 -0.60 0.37 9.12
N MET A 29 -0.55 0.80 7.85
CA MET A 29 -0.30 2.18 7.46
C MET A 29 -1.37 3.14 7.99
N ALA A 30 -2.65 2.82 7.78
CA ALA A 30 -3.75 3.66 8.25
C ALA A 30 -3.75 3.84 9.78
N ASN A 31 -3.47 2.77 10.53
CA ASN A 31 -3.32 2.81 11.99
C ASN A 31 -2.15 3.70 12.47
N ASN A 32 -1.13 3.91 11.63
CA ASN A 32 0.09 4.67 11.96
C ASN A 32 0.17 6.02 11.24
N GLY A 33 -0.93 6.52 10.64
CA GLY A 33 -0.95 7.81 9.96
C GLY A 33 -0.12 7.88 8.67
N LEU A 34 0.18 6.74 8.05
CA LEU A 34 0.90 6.64 6.78
C LEU A 34 -0.08 6.59 5.61
N GLY A 35 0.20 7.36 4.56
CA GLY A 35 -0.73 7.57 3.43
C GLY A 35 -0.27 7.10 2.06
N ARG A 36 1.03 6.82 1.84
CA ARG A 36 1.58 6.50 0.51
C ARG A 36 2.02 5.04 0.40
N LEU A 37 1.33 4.27 -0.43
CA LEU A 37 1.64 2.87 -0.73
C LEU A 37 2.19 2.76 -2.15
N VAL A 38 3.28 2.01 -2.32
CA VAL A 38 3.88 1.73 -3.63
C VAL A 38 4.10 0.23 -3.78
N LEU A 39 3.72 -0.35 -4.91
CA LEU A 39 3.81 -1.77 -5.21
C LEU A 39 4.75 -1.98 -6.42
N VAL A 40 5.93 -2.53 -6.17
CA VAL A 40 6.90 -2.83 -7.24
C VAL A 40 6.62 -4.22 -7.79
N ALA A 41 6.31 -4.30 -9.09
CA ALA A 41 6.05 -5.53 -9.85
C ALA A 41 5.21 -6.60 -9.09
N PRO A 42 3.99 -6.29 -8.61
CA PRO A 42 3.20 -7.20 -7.77
C PRO A 42 2.50 -8.27 -8.64
N PRO A 43 2.98 -9.53 -8.69
CA PRO A 43 2.70 -10.44 -9.81
C PRO A 43 1.27 -11.02 -9.82
N ALA A 44 0.50 -10.83 -8.75
CA ALA A 44 -0.86 -11.32 -8.59
C ALA A 44 -1.69 -10.35 -7.73
N PHE A 45 -1.56 -9.04 -7.96
CA PHE A 45 -2.32 -8.03 -7.22
C PHE A 45 -3.80 -8.05 -7.62
N ASP A 46 -4.65 -8.11 -6.60
CA ASP A 46 -6.11 -8.09 -6.70
C ASP A 46 -6.58 -7.09 -5.64
N PRO A 47 -7.05 -5.88 -6.03
CA PRO A 47 -7.37 -4.84 -5.07
C PRO A 47 -8.57 -5.21 -4.20
N ASP A 48 -9.52 -6.01 -4.68
CA ASP A 48 -10.69 -6.43 -3.91
C ASP A 48 -10.31 -7.43 -2.80
N ARG A 49 -9.46 -8.42 -3.11
CA ARG A 49 -8.87 -9.31 -2.08
C ARG A 49 -7.98 -8.55 -1.10
N ALA A 50 -7.30 -7.49 -1.54
CA ALA A 50 -6.54 -6.62 -0.63
C ALA A 50 -7.48 -5.82 0.29
N ARG A 51 -8.58 -5.25 -0.24
CA ARG A 51 -9.60 -4.52 0.52
C ARG A 51 -10.22 -5.37 1.64
N TRP A 52 -10.38 -6.68 1.45
CA TRP A 52 -10.86 -7.60 2.51
C TRP A 52 -9.97 -7.60 3.77
N MET A 53 -8.64 -7.46 3.60
CA MET A 53 -7.67 -7.39 4.71
C MET A 53 -7.43 -5.96 5.21
N ALA A 54 -8.04 -4.95 4.58
CA ALA A 54 -7.84 -3.53 4.85
C ALA A 54 -9.12 -2.75 5.28
N PRO A 55 -9.97 -3.26 6.19
CA PRO A 55 -11.14 -2.52 6.66
C PRO A 55 -10.72 -1.16 7.26
N GLY A 56 -11.31 -0.08 6.74
CA GLY A 56 -10.97 1.30 7.12
C GLY A 56 -9.71 1.87 6.44
N ALA A 57 -9.15 1.19 5.44
CA ALA A 57 -7.92 1.58 4.75
C ALA A 57 -7.94 1.33 3.23
N HIS A 58 -9.13 1.21 2.61
CA HIS A 58 -9.30 0.95 1.17
C HIS A 58 -8.66 2.04 0.30
N ASP A 59 -8.76 3.29 0.73
CA ASP A 59 -8.16 4.48 0.14
C ASP A 59 -6.62 4.40 -0.03
N ARG A 60 -5.92 3.59 0.79
CA ARG A 60 -4.46 3.34 0.65
C ARG A 60 -4.16 2.34 -0.46
N ILE A 61 -5.11 1.47 -0.79
CA ILE A 61 -5.06 0.50 -1.90
C ILE A 61 -5.49 1.19 -3.20
N ASP A 62 -6.55 2.01 -3.12
CA ASP A 62 -7.14 2.73 -4.25
C ASP A 62 -6.21 3.85 -4.78
N HIS A 63 -5.33 4.37 -3.93
CA HIS A 63 -4.27 5.32 -4.28
C HIS A 63 -2.85 4.69 -4.30
N ALA A 64 -2.75 3.35 -4.35
CA ALA A 64 -1.45 2.68 -4.44
C ALA A 64 -0.79 2.91 -5.81
N LEU A 65 0.44 3.40 -5.82
CA LEU A 65 1.23 3.50 -7.05
C LEU A 65 1.78 2.10 -7.42
N ILE A 66 1.70 1.72 -8.69
CA ILE A 66 2.23 0.44 -9.19
C ILE A 66 3.34 0.73 -10.21
N VAL A 67 4.52 0.14 -10.02
CA VAL A 67 5.73 0.41 -10.84
C VAL A 67 6.47 -0.87 -11.23
N GLY A 68 7.35 -0.80 -12.24
CA GLY A 68 8.10 -1.96 -12.73
C GLY A 68 9.31 -2.32 -11.86
N SER A 69 9.94 -1.33 -11.23
CA SER A 69 11.22 -1.45 -10.53
C SER A 69 11.30 -0.60 -9.26
N VAL A 70 12.28 -0.91 -8.40
CA VAL A 70 12.52 -0.16 -7.16
C VAL A 70 13.08 1.26 -7.44
N ALA A 71 13.60 1.51 -8.64
CA ALA A 71 14.10 2.82 -9.05
C ALA A 71 12.99 3.81 -9.47
N GLU A 72 11.75 3.34 -9.62
CA GLU A 72 10.57 4.13 -10.00
C GLU A 72 9.64 4.41 -8.79
N ALA A 73 10.02 3.95 -7.59
CA ALA A 73 9.17 3.84 -6.40
C ALA A 73 9.28 4.99 -5.38
#